data_AF-A0A9D2NLR7-F1
#
_entry.id   AF-A0A9D2NLR7-F1
#
_cell.length_a   1.000
_cell.length_b   1.000
_cell.length_c   1.000
_cell.angle_alpha   90.00
_cell.angle_beta   90.00
_cell.angle_gamma   90.00
#
_symmetry.space_group_name_H-M   'P 1'
#
loop_
_entity.id
_entity.type
_entity.pdbx_description
1 polymer ?
#
loop_
_entity_poly.entity_id
_entity_poly.type
_entity_poly.pdbx_seq_one_letter_code
_entity_poly.pdbx_strand_id
1 'polypeptide(L)'
;MKEYLLGKKPLQMDILLIKKTKEIPIQKSIGRIFRKHNIIEYKSPVDYLSINDFYKVYAYACLYQSDTDKINEIDPETLTITFVCSRFPQKLCQHLTEVRGIAVENIGGGIYYLKGDPFPIQLLITPELSGEENYWIQNLRTDLKAGSEIRSLVARYENHKHSKDYEAVMDLITRANWEEMEVERKMCDALKELLSEELHAENTRGKSEGISLAKQVFKLSAQGFQPTAIAEKCNISLEQVNEILE
;
A
#
# COMPACT_ATOMS: atom_id res chain seq x y z
N MET A 1 22.00 5.77 -48.90
CA MET A 1 20.98 5.90 -47.84
C MET A 1 21.72 6.38 -46.59
N LYS A 2 21.28 7.49 -45.97
CA LYS A 2 21.88 7.98 -44.72
C LYS A 2 21.02 7.47 -43.57
N GLU A 3 21.62 6.71 -42.67
CA GLU A 3 20.99 6.30 -41.42
C GLU A 3 21.10 7.46 -40.42
N TYR A 4 19.98 7.75 -39.76
CA TYR A 4 19.90 8.78 -38.73
C TYR A 4 19.48 8.13 -37.43
N LEU A 5 20.22 8.41 -36.36
CA LEU A 5 19.82 8.04 -35.00
C LEU A 5 18.53 8.78 -34.65
N LEU A 6 17.44 8.04 -34.40
CA LEU A 6 16.13 8.59 -34.02
C LEU A 6 16.13 9.22 -32.62
N GLY A 7 17.22 9.07 -31.84
CA GLY A 7 17.35 9.64 -30.50
C GLY A 7 18.79 10.03 -30.16
N LYS A 8 18.95 11.01 -29.26
CA LYS A 8 20.27 11.46 -28.75
C LYS A 8 20.80 10.59 -27.60
N LYS A 9 19.97 9.71 -27.04
CA LYS A 9 20.26 8.77 -25.95
C LYS A 9 19.45 7.48 -26.17
N PRO A 10 19.86 6.33 -25.57
CA PRO A 10 19.01 5.16 -25.52
C PRO A 10 17.65 5.54 -24.97
N LEU A 11 16.62 5.01 -25.60
CA LEU A 11 15.23 5.13 -25.20
C LEU A 11 15.13 4.60 -23.74
N GLN A 12 15.00 5.52 -22.78
CA GLN A 12 14.73 5.25 -21.36
C GLN A 12 13.25 5.53 -21.11
N MET A 13 12.51 4.51 -20.70
CA MET A 13 11.12 4.62 -20.25
C MET A 13 10.92 3.76 -19.02
N ASP A 14 9.95 4.15 -18.19
CA ASP A 14 9.53 3.44 -16.99
C ASP A 14 8.66 2.22 -17.36
N ILE A 15 9.17 1.39 -18.27
CA ILE A 15 8.53 0.13 -18.69
C ILE A 15 9.06 -1.01 -17.83
N LEU A 16 8.15 -1.76 -17.25
CA LEU A 16 8.45 -3.08 -16.69
C LEU A 16 8.18 -4.17 -17.73
N LEU A 17 9.22 -4.92 -18.09
CA LEU A 17 9.11 -6.11 -18.93
C LEU A 17 9.09 -7.36 -18.06
N ILE A 18 7.98 -8.09 -18.09
CA ILE A 18 7.82 -9.36 -17.37
C ILE A 18 7.70 -10.50 -18.38
N LYS A 19 8.73 -11.37 -18.40
CA LYS A 19 8.72 -12.60 -19.18
C LYS A 19 8.28 -13.78 -18.31
N LYS A 20 7.19 -14.43 -18.70
CA LYS A 20 6.72 -15.67 -18.04
C LYS A 20 7.59 -16.83 -18.53
N THR A 21 8.18 -17.55 -17.58
CA THR A 21 8.98 -18.76 -17.87
C THR A 21 8.13 -20.00 -18.08
N LYS A 22 6.87 -19.99 -17.61
CA LYS A 22 5.86 -21.04 -17.80
C LYS A 22 4.51 -20.40 -18.10
N GLU A 23 3.70 -21.05 -18.94
CA GLU A 23 2.32 -20.63 -19.26
C GLU A 23 1.35 -20.97 -18.12
N ILE A 24 1.63 -20.48 -16.92
CA ILE A 24 0.72 -20.62 -15.78
C ILE A 24 -0.27 -19.45 -15.84
N PRO A 25 -1.58 -19.70 -15.93
CA PRO A 25 -2.59 -18.65 -15.89
C PRO A 25 -2.49 -17.88 -14.57
N ILE A 26 -2.48 -16.56 -14.62
CA ILE A 26 -2.56 -15.74 -13.41
C ILE A 26 -4.02 -15.68 -13.01
N GLN A 27 -4.32 -16.13 -11.79
CA GLN A 27 -5.71 -16.22 -11.31
C GLN A 27 -6.35 -14.85 -11.04
N LYS A 28 -5.54 -13.79 -10.86
CA LYS A 28 -6.03 -12.42 -10.69
C LYS A 28 -6.65 -11.88 -11.98
N SER A 29 -7.77 -11.15 -11.84
CA SER A 29 -8.47 -10.48 -12.94
C SER A 29 -7.55 -9.68 -13.88
N ILE A 30 -6.67 -8.84 -13.34
CA ILE A 30 -5.71 -8.01 -14.11
C ILE A 30 -4.69 -8.82 -14.92
N GLY A 31 -4.46 -10.08 -14.54
CA GLY A 31 -3.49 -10.96 -15.17
C GLY A 31 -4.09 -11.90 -16.22
N ARG A 32 -5.41 -11.88 -16.42
CA ARG A 32 -6.09 -12.77 -17.38
C ARG A 32 -5.65 -12.54 -18.83
N ILE A 33 -5.33 -11.29 -19.19
CA ILE A 33 -4.82 -10.94 -20.51
C ILE A 33 -3.31 -11.16 -20.65
N PHE A 34 -2.57 -11.40 -19.56
CA PHE A 34 -1.12 -11.55 -19.63
C PHE A 34 -0.71 -12.77 -20.47
N ARG A 35 0.27 -12.53 -21.34
CA ARG A 35 0.86 -13.53 -22.24
C ARG A 35 2.31 -13.79 -21.82
N LYS A 36 3.09 -14.42 -22.70
CA LYS A 36 4.48 -14.79 -22.43
C LYS A 36 5.35 -13.57 -22.11
N HIS A 37 5.12 -12.46 -22.80
CA HIS A 37 5.85 -11.21 -22.63
C HIS A 37 4.86 -10.11 -22.26
N ASN A 38 5.10 -9.40 -21.15
CA ASN A 38 4.18 -8.39 -20.65
C ASN A 38 4.94 -7.08 -20.46
N ILE A 39 4.52 -6.05 -21.18
CA ILE A 39 5.06 -4.70 -21.15
C ILE A 39 4.07 -3.87 -20.33
N ILE A 40 4.54 -3.30 -19.22
CA ILE A 40 3.70 -2.53 -18.31
C ILE A 40 4.25 -1.12 -18.21
N GLU A 41 3.41 -0.14 -18.53
CA GLU A 41 3.66 1.27 -18.29
C GLU A 41 2.82 1.72 -17.10
N TYR A 42 3.48 2.19 -16.05
CA TYR A 42 2.83 2.80 -14.90
C TYR A 42 2.94 4.32 -14.98
N LYS A 43 1.81 5.01 -14.87
CA LYS A 43 1.76 6.45 -14.64
C LYS A 43 1.49 6.74 -13.17
N SER A 44 2.31 7.65 -12.62
CA SER A 44 2.10 8.19 -11.28
C SER A 44 0.67 8.72 -11.14
N PRO A 45 0.06 8.69 -9.94
CA PRO A 45 -1.35 9.09 -9.80
C PRO A 45 -1.62 10.56 -10.12
N VAL A 46 -0.58 11.39 -10.04
CA VAL A 46 -0.63 12.81 -10.42
C VAL A 46 -0.51 13.03 -11.94
N ASP A 47 -0.02 12.03 -12.67
CA ASP A 47 0.23 12.11 -14.10
C ASP A 47 -1.00 11.67 -14.91
N TYR A 48 -1.05 12.17 -16.15
CA TYR A 48 -2.08 11.79 -17.10
C TYR A 48 -1.50 10.87 -18.18
N LEU A 49 -2.14 9.73 -18.43
CA LEU A 49 -1.78 8.87 -19.55
C LEU A 49 -2.19 9.51 -20.87
N SER A 50 -1.22 10.00 -21.63
CA SER A 50 -1.45 10.74 -22.87
C SER A 50 -1.41 9.85 -24.12
N ILE A 51 -1.87 10.41 -25.24
CA ILE A 51 -1.71 9.81 -26.59
C ILE A 51 -0.23 9.53 -26.89
N ASN A 52 0.66 10.44 -26.49
CA ASN A 52 2.09 10.28 -26.73
C ASN A 52 2.68 9.12 -25.92
N ASP A 53 2.20 8.89 -24.70
CA ASP A 53 2.65 7.75 -23.89
C ASP A 53 2.24 6.43 -24.53
N PHE A 54 1.01 6.35 -25.05
CA PHE A 54 0.56 5.17 -25.80
C PHE A 54 1.49 4.86 -26.97
N TYR A 55 1.76 5.84 -27.85
CA TYR A 55 2.59 5.62 -29.03
C TYR A 55 4.04 5.29 -28.67
N LYS A 56 4.57 5.88 -27.60
CA LYS A 56 5.90 5.53 -27.10
C LYS A 56 5.94 4.07 -26.66
N VAL A 57 5.05 3.64 -25.76
CA VAL A 57 5.01 2.25 -25.28
C VAL A 57 4.74 1.26 -26.41
N TYR A 58 3.84 1.62 -27.34
CA TYR A 58 3.58 0.84 -28.54
C TYR A 58 4.82 0.68 -29.41
N ALA A 59 5.57 1.75 -29.65
CA ALA A 59 6.83 1.70 -30.39
C ALA A 59 7.86 0.78 -29.71
N TYR A 60 7.95 0.81 -28.38
CA TYR A 60 8.80 -0.13 -27.64
C TYR A 60 8.34 -1.58 -27.78
N ALA A 61 7.03 -1.84 -27.75
CA ALA A 61 6.51 -3.18 -27.97
C ALA A 61 6.88 -3.70 -29.36
N CYS A 62 6.79 -2.86 -30.39
CA CYS A 62 7.26 -3.20 -31.74
C CYS A 62 8.77 -3.46 -31.77
N LEU A 63 9.58 -2.58 -31.16
CA LEU A 63 11.03 -2.76 -31.09
C LEU A 63 11.38 -4.07 -30.40
N TYR A 64 10.83 -4.32 -29.21
CA TYR A 64 11.03 -5.55 -28.46
C TYR A 64 10.61 -6.80 -29.25
N GLN A 65 9.49 -6.73 -29.98
CA GLN A 65 9.03 -7.84 -30.81
C GLN A 65 9.98 -8.12 -31.98
N SER A 66 10.55 -7.07 -32.58
CA SER A 66 11.40 -7.14 -33.78
C SER A 66 12.88 -7.37 -33.50
N ASP A 67 13.36 -7.00 -32.30
CA ASP A 67 14.76 -7.07 -31.89
C ASP A 67 15.12 -8.50 -31.46
N THR A 68 15.09 -9.41 -32.43
CA THR A 68 15.31 -10.85 -32.27
C THR A 68 16.15 -11.41 -33.42
N ASP A 69 16.85 -12.52 -33.19
CA ASP A 69 17.75 -13.11 -34.18
C ASP A 69 17.01 -13.80 -35.33
N LYS A 70 15.74 -14.16 -35.13
CA LYS A 70 14.90 -14.89 -36.10
C LYS A 70 13.61 -14.14 -36.41
N ILE A 71 13.19 -14.23 -37.67
CA ILE A 71 11.90 -13.68 -38.11
C ILE A 71 10.77 -14.30 -37.27
N ASN A 72 9.93 -13.43 -36.70
CA ASN A 72 8.76 -13.81 -35.90
C ASN A 72 9.08 -14.74 -34.72
N GLU A 73 10.26 -14.59 -34.10
CA GLU A 73 10.60 -15.32 -32.88
C GLU A 73 9.65 -15.00 -31.72
N ILE A 74 9.18 -13.74 -31.68
CA ILE A 74 8.15 -13.28 -30.77
C ILE A 74 6.90 -12.97 -31.58
N ASP A 75 5.89 -13.83 -31.46
CA ASP A 75 4.57 -13.58 -32.04
C ASP A 75 3.89 -12.40 -31.29
N PRO A 76 3.38 -11.37 -31.99
CA PRO A 76 2.60 -10.29 -31.39
C PRO A 76 1.50 -10.73 -30.42
N GLU A 77 0.82 -11.86 -30.69
CA GLU A 77 -0.24 -12.36 -29.82
C GLU A 77 0.29 -12.92 -28.47
N THR A 78 1.59 -13.15 -28.39
CA THR A 78 2.29 -13.59 -27.16
C THR A 78 2.82 -12.42 -26.32
N LEU A 79 2.66 -11.19 -26.81
CA LEU A 79 2.94 -9.96 -26.11
C LEU A 79 1.67 -9.40 -25.45
N THR A 80 1.84 -8.60 -24.42
CA THR A 80 0.73 -7.86 -23.80
C THR A 80 1.23 -6.50 -23.41
N ILE A 81 0.45 -5.46 -23.70
CA ILE A 81 0.71 -4.11 -23.23
C ILE A 81 -0.32 -3.75 -22.16
N THR A 82 0.15 -3.30 -21.01
CA THR A 82 -0.71 -2.87 -19.90
C THR A 82 -0.36 -1.45 -19.53
N PHE A 83 -1.36 -0.57 -19.60
CA PHE A 83 -1.25 0.78 -19.06
C PHE A 83 -1.92 0.84 -17.70
N VAL A 84 -1.23 1.39 -16.71
CA VAL A 84 -1.75 1.59 -15.36
C VAL A 84 -1.80 3.09 -15.09
N CYS A 85 -2.98 3.62 -14.78
CA CYS A 85 -3.15 5.02 -14.43
C CYS A 85 -4.27 5.23 -13.40
N SER A 86 -4.28 6.39 -12.74
CA SER A 86 -5.29 6.66 -11.72
C SER A 86 -6.56 7.31 -12.23
N ARG A 87 -6.54 7.85 -13.45
CA ARG A 87 -7.68 8.54 -14.07
C ARG A 87 -7.96 7.98 -15.45
N PHE A 88 -9.24 7.75 -15.75
CA PHE A 88 -9.65 7.27 -17.06
C PHE A 88 -9.23 8.26 -18.17
N PRO A 89 -8.41 7.84 -19.15
CA PRO A 89 -7.79 8.72 -20.13
C PRO A 89 -8.73 8.95 -21.33
N GLN A 90 -9.83 9.66 -21.12
CA GLN A 90 -10.90 9.84 -22.12
C GLN A 90 -10.39 10.28 -23.50
N LYS A 91 -9.46 11.25 -23.55
CA LYS A 91 -8.91 11.77 -24.81
C LYS A 91 -8.09 10.71 -25.57
N LEU A 92 -7.32 9.90 -24.85
CA LEU A 92 -6.59 8.78 -25.45
C LEU A 92 -7.57 7.75 -26.01
N CYS A 93 -8.57 7.34 -25.22
CA CYS A 93 -9.56 6.34 -25.65
C CYS A 93 -10.34 6.79 -26.90
N GLN A 94 -10.75 8.05 -26.96
CA GLN A 94 -11.37 8.65 -28.14
C GLN A 94 -10.44 8.61 -29.35
N HIS A 95 -9.20 9.08 -29.18
CA HIS A 95 -8.19 9.05 -30.25
C HIS A 95 -7.93 7.64 -30.79
N LEU A 96 -7.81 6.64 -29.90
CA LEU A 96 -7.59 5.25 -30.31
C LEU A 96 -8.78 4.68 -31.09
N THR A 97 -10.01 5.01 -30.67
CA THR A 97 -11.22 4.58 -31.36
C THR A 97 -11.30 5.21 -32.76
N GLU A 98 -11.12 6.53 -32.85
CA GLU A 98 -11.32 7.30 -34.09
C GLU A 98 -10.19 7.13 -35.10
N VAL A 99 -8.94 7.10 -34.64
CA VAL A 99 -7.74 7.14 -35.51
C VAL A 99 -7.19 5.73 -35.78
N ARG A 100 -7.32 4.81 -34.81
CA ARG A 100 -6.73 3.47 -34.90
C ARG A 100 -7.78 2.36 -35.05
N GLY A 101 -9.07 2.67 -34.90
CA GLY A 101 -10.13 1.65 -34.90
C GLY A 101 -10.05 0.71 -33.69
N ILE A 102 -9.36 1.13 -32.62
CA ILE A 102 -9.19 0.33 -31.41
C ILE A 102 -10.36 0.62 -30.47
N ALA A 103 -11.23 -0.35 -30.28
CA ALA A 103 -12.40 -0.23 -29.41
C ALA A 103 -12.02 -0.37 -27.93
N VAL A 104 -12.67 0.41 -27.07
CA VAL A 104 -12.47 0.36 -25.61
C VAL A 104 -13.62 -0.39 -24.96
N GLU A 105 -13.33 -1.57 -24.40
CA GLU A 105 -14.31 -2.46 -23.78
C GLU A 105 -14.13 -2.46 -22.26
N ASN A 106 -15.17 -2.12 -21.49
CA ASN A 106 -15.15 -2.17 -20.04
C ASN A 106 -15.41 -3.61 -19.55
N ILE A 107 -14.43 -4.19 -18.87
CA ILE A 107 -14.49 -5.56 -18.32
C ILE A 107 -15.01 -5.56 -16.88
N GLY A 108 -15.05 -4.39 -16.23
CA GLY A 108 -15.46 -4.18 -14.85
C GLY A 108 -14.28 -4.09 -13.88
N GLY A 109 -14.54 -3.51 -12.71
CA GLY A 109 -13.55 -3.36 -11.64
C GLY A 109 -12.29 -2.62 -12.08
N GLY A 110 -12.43 -1.52 -12.83
CA GLY A 110 -11.32 -0.70 -13.32
C GLY A 110 -10.50 -1.30 -14.46
N ILE A 111 -10.94 -2.41 -15.06
CA ILE A 111 -10.22 -3.09 -16.15
C ILE A 111 -10.90 -2.80 -17.48
N TYR A 112 -10.12 -2.33 -18.46
CA TYR A 112 -10.58 -2.08 -19.82
C TYR A 112 -9.68 -2.81 -20.82
N TYR A 113 -10.28 -3.45 -21.81
CA TYR A 113 -9.54 -4.02 -22.94
C TYR A 113 -9.61 -3.09 -24.14
N LEU A 114 -8.46 -2.91 -24.81
CA LEU A 114 -8.36 -2.17 -26.06
C LEU A 114 -8.31 -3.19 -27.20
N LYS A 115 -9.40 -3.33 -27.95
CA LYS A 115 -9.64 -4.38 -28.95
C LYS A 115 -9.40 -3.86 -30.36
N GLY A 116 -8.90 -4.71 -31.25
CA GLY A 116 -8.67 -4.37 -32.66
C GLY A 116 -7.19 -4.15 -33.03
N ASP A 117 -6.26 -4.49 -32.13
CA ASP A 117 -4.81 -4.49 -32.38
C ASP A 117 -4.25 -5.92 -32.27
N PRO A 118 -3.18 -6.27 -33.03
CA PRO A 118 -2.50 -7.56 -32.89
C PRO A 118 -1.91 -7.79 -31.50
N PHE A 119 -1.48 -6.73 -30.81
CA PHE A 119 -1.10 -6.85 -29.41
C PHE A 119 -2.37 -6.90 -28.54
N PRO A 120 -2.48 -7.87 -27.62
CA PRO A 120 -3.38 -7.74 -26.47
C PRO A 120 -3.03 -6.50 -25.64
N ILE A 121 -3.95 -5.54 -25.54
CA ILE A 121 -3.75 -4.32 -24.77
C ILE A 121 -4.84 -4.15 -23.71
N GLN A 122 -4.43 -3.78 -22.50
CA GLN A 122 -5.35 -3.39 -21.43
C GLN A 122 -4.98 -2.06 -20.78
N LEU A 123 -5.98 -1.45 -20.16
CA LEU A 123 -5.90 -0.26 -19.35
C LEU A 123 -6.48 -0.57 -17.96
N LEU A 124 -5.72 -0.25 -16.92
CA LEU A 124 -6.09 -0.44 -15.53
C LEU A 124 -6.25 0.93 -14.84
N ILE A 125 -7.44 1.17 -14.30
CA ILE A 125 -7.77 2.37 -13.53
C ILE A 125 -7.62 2.07 -12.05
N THR A 126 -6.51 2.50 -11.44
CA THR A 126 -6.11 2.02 -10.11
C THR A 126 -7.17 2.20 -9.02
N PRO A 127 -7.87 3.35 -8.88
CA PRO A 127 -8.87 3.52 -7.82
C PRO A 127 -10.09 2.61 -7.97
N GLU A 128 -10.38 2.15 -9.19
CA GLU A 128 -11.55 1.32 -9.50
C GLU A 128 -11.28 -0.19 -9.40
N LEU A 129 -10.01 -0.59 -9.22
CA LEU A 129 -9.64 -2.00 -9.05
C LEU A 129 -10.22 -2.60 -7.77
N SER A 130 -10.60 -3.88 -7.82
CA SER A 130 -11.05 -4.61 -6.63
C SER A 130 -9.95 -4.65 -5.56
N GLY A 131 -10.28 -4.17 -4.37
CA GLY A 131 -9.39 -4.20 -3.20
C GLY A 131 -9.20 -5.58 -2.58
N GLU A 132 -9.99 -6.58 -2.97
CA GLU A 132 -9.79 -7.97 -2.53
C GLU A 132 -8.65 -8.64 -3.31
N GLU A 133 -8.64 -8.48 -4.64
CA GLU A 133 -7.63 -9.11 -5.50
C GLU A 133 -6.36 -8.25 -5.68
N ASN A 134 -6.54 -6.92 -5.76
CA ASN A 134 -5.54 -5.99 -6.26
C ASN A 134 -5.22 -4.86 -5.25
N TYR A 135 -5.39 -5.14 -3.95
CA TYR A 135 -5.25 -4.17 -2.87
C TYR A 135 -4.07 -3.20 -3.02
N TRP A 136 -2.85 -3.72 -3.19
CA TRP A 136 -1.64 -2.89 -3.27
C TRP A 136 -1.64 -1.96 -4.47
N ILE A 137 -2.08 -2.44 -5.63
CA ILE A 137 -2.17 -1.64 -6.86
C ILE A 137 -3.29 -0.60 -6.73
N GLN A 138 -4.40 -0.94 -6.09
CA GLN A 138 -5.50 -0.01 -5.83
C GLN A 138 -5.07 1.17 -4.94
N ASN A 139 -4.16 0.93 -4.00
CA ASN A 139 -3.64 1.97 -3.11
C ASN A 139 -2.52 2.83 -3.76
N LEU A 140 -2.11 2.54 -5.00
CA LEU A 140 -1.26 3.43 -5.80
C LEU A 140 -2.08 4.62 -6.34
N ARG A 141 -2.49 5.50 -5.43
CA ARG A 141 -3.29 6.72 -5.62
C ARG A 141 -2.83 7.81 -4.66
N THR A 142 -3.25 9.05 -4.86
CA THR A 142 -2.82 10.23 -4.05
C THR A 142 -3.90 10.76 -3.09
N ASP A 143 -5.04 10.09 -3.03
CA ASP A 143 -6.24 10.51 -2.29
C ASP A 143 -6.66 9.42 -1.28
N LEU A 144 -5.68 8.77 -0.64
CA LEU A 144 -5.96 7.92 0.51
C LEU A 144 -6.42 8.77 1.69
N LYS A 145 -7.44 8.30 2.41
CA LYS A 145 -7.96 9.04 3.56
C LYS A 145 -7.20 8.67 4.83
N ALA A 146 -6.80 9.68 5.61
CA ALA A 146 -6.50 9.46 7.02
C ALA A 146 -7.67 8.70 7.67
N GLY A 147 -7.33 7.81 8.58
CA GLY A 147 -8.28 6.96 9.27
C GLY A 147 -8.11 5.49 8.92
N SER A 148 -9.23 4.86 8.58
CA SER A 148 -9.31 3.42 8.35
C SER A 148 -8.50 2.94 7.15
N GLU A 149 -8.38 3.74 6.09
CA GLU A 149 -7.65 3.35 4.87
C GLU A 149 -6.15 3.22 5.16
N ILE A 150 -5.53 4.27 5.71
CA ILE A 150 -4.10 4.26 6.08
C ILE A 150 -3.82 3.23 7.17
N ARG A 151 -4.65 3.11 8.21
CA ARG A 151 -4.46 2.10 9.24
C ARG A 151 -4.53 0.67 8.69
N SER A 152 -5.47 0.39 7.79
CA SER A 152 -5.59 -0.91 7.12
C SER A 152 -4.38 -1.20 6.24
N LEU A 153 -3.87 -0.19 5.52
CA LEU A 153 -2.69 -0.29 4.68
C LEU A 153 -1.44 -0.64 5.50
N VAL A 154 -1.18 0.10 6.58
CA VAL A 154 -0.05 -0.14 7.48
C VAL A 154 -0.16 -1.52 8.14
N ALA A 155 -1.35 -1.90 8.62
CA ALA A 155 -1.57 -3.21 9.24
C ALA A 155 -1.31 -4.37 8.26
N ARG A 156 -1.68 -4.22 6.98
CA ARG A 156 -1.39 -5.23 5.95
C ARG A 156 0.09 -5.24 5.56
N TYR A 157 0.76 -4.09 5.59
CA TYR A 157 2.20 -3.96 5.35
C TYR A 157 3.03 -4.67 6.43
N GLU A 158 2.65 -4.58 7.71
CA GLU A 158 3.39 -5.21 8.82
C GLU A 158 3.61 -6.71 8.61
N ASN A 159 2.63 -7.41 8.05
CA ASN A 159 2.72 -8.84 7.73
C ASN A 159 3.75 -9.16 6.62
N HIS A 160 4.21 -8.15 5.88
CA HIS A 160 5.09 -8.27 4.71
C HIS A 160 6.35 -7.40 4.81
N LYS A 161 6.65 -6.80 5.98
CA LYS A 161 7.71 -5.80 6.19
C LYS A 161 9.14 -6.24 5.84
N HIS A 162 9.35 -7.54 5.66
CA HIS A 162 10.64 -8.11 5.26
C HIS A 162 10.78 -8.28 3.74
N SER A 163 9.72 -7.99 2.97
CA SER A 163 9.73 -8.08 1.51
C SER A 163 10.12 -6.73 0.88
N LYS A 164 11.23 -6.73 0.15
CA LYS A 164 11.71 -5.55 -0.60
C LYS A 164 10.69 -5.05 -1.64
N ASP A 165 9.89 -5.97 -2.21
CA ASP A 165 8.88 -5.60 -3.20
C ASP A 165 7.75 -4.80 -2.55
N TYR A 166 7.33 -5.21 -1.34
CA TYR A 166 6.29 -4.52 -0.58
C TYR A 166 6.81 -3.21 -0.02
N GLU A 167 8.08 -3.16 0.40
CA GLU A 167 8.76 -1.94 0.84
C GLU A 167 8.73 -0.89 -0.29
N ALA A 168 9.14 -1.28 -1.51
CA ALA A 168 9.14 -0.37 -2.66
C ALA A 168 7.74 0.17 -3.00
N VAL A 169 6.71 -0.69 -2.91
CA VAL A 169 5.31 -0.28 -3.14
C VAL A 169 4.84 0.65 -2.02
N MET A 170 5.10 0.31 -0.75
CA MET A 170 4.71 1.11 0.40
C MET A 170 5.36 2.49 0.38
N ASP A 171 6.63 2.58 -0.02
CA ASP A 171 7.35 3.82 -0.22
C ASP A 171 6.68 4.72 -1.26
N LEU A 172 6.24 4.14 -2.38
CA LEU A 172 5.53 4.88 -3.42
C LEU A 172 4.20 5.44 -2.91
N ILE A 173 3.44 4.62 -2.17
CA ILE A 173 2.16 5.04 -1.57
C ILE A 173 2.38 6.13 -0.52
N THR A 174 3.39 5.96 0.34
CA THR A 174 3.72 6.91 1.42
C THR A 174 4.12 8.27 0.85
N ARG A 175 4.97 8.29 -0.18
CA ARG A 175 5.34 9.53 -0.87
C ARG A 175 4.14 10.21 -1.53
N ALA A 176 3.25 9.44 -2.14
CA ALA A 176 2.06 9.97 -2.80
C ALA A 176 0.99 10.52 -1.83
N ASN A 177 1.00 10.07 -0.57
CA ASN A 177 0.00 10.43 0.46
C ASN A 177 0.66 10.97 1.74
N TRP A 178 1.78 11.68 1.61
CA TRP A 178 2.61 12.09 2.75
C TRP A 178 1.85 12.89 3.81
N GLU A 179 0.99 13.83 3.40
CA GLU A 179 0.24 14.69 4.32
C GLU A 179 -0.71 13.87 5.20
N GLU A 180 -1.48 12.96 4.60
CA GLU A 180 -2.45 12.12 5.30
C GLU A 180 -1.76 11.08 6.20
N MET A 181 -0.61 10.55 5.76
CA MET A 181 0.24 9.67 6.58
C MET A 181 0.76 10.39 7.83
N GLU A 182 1.17 11.65 7.68
CA GLU A 182 1.66 12.46 8.79
C GLU A 182 0.55 12.83 9.78
N VAL A 183 -0.68 13.03 9.31
CA VAL A 183 -1.86 13.24 10.18
C VAL A 183 -2.11 12.00 11.05
N GLU A 184 -2.15 10.81 10.46
CA GLU A 184 -2.33 9.56 11.22
C GLU A 184 -1.19 9.30 12.21
N ARG A 185 0.05 9.62 11.82
CA ARG A 185 1.22 9.48 12.71
C ARG A 185 1.09 10.40 13.92
N LYS A 186 0.79 11.69 13.70
CA LYS A 186 0.60 12.66 14.78
C LYS A 186 -0.55 12.28 15.72
N MET A 187 -1.66 11.79 15.19
CA MET A 187 -2.78 11.30 15.99
C MET A 187 -2.38 10.09 16.85
N CYS A 188 -1.66 9.13 16.28
CA CYS A 188 -1.12 7.99 17.04
C CYS A 188 -0.17 8.43 18.15
N ASP A 189 0.70 9.41 17.87
CA ASP A 189 1.67 9.92 18.85
C ASP A 189 0.94 10.66 20.00
N ALA A 190 -0.05 11.50 19.69
CA ALA A 190 -0.87 12.18 20.70
C ALA A 190 -1.66 11.20 21.58
N LEU A 191 -2.20 10.12 20.98
CA LEU A 191 -2.90 9.08 21.74
C LEU A 191 -1.95 8.33 22.69
N LYS A 192 -0.73 8.00 22.24
CA LYS A 192 0.29 7.37 23.10
C LYS A 192 0.70 8.28 24.25
N GLU A 193 0.86 9.58 23.98
CA GLU A 193 1.19 10.58 24.99
C GLU A 193 0.08 10.67 26.04
N LEU A 194 -1.17 10.83 25.63
CA LEU A 194 -2.33 10.88 26.53
C LEU A 194 -2.43 9.63 27.42
N LEU A 195 -2.29 8.43 26.83
CA LEU A 195 -2.29 7.18 27.58
C LEU A 195 -1.11 7.09 28.56
N SER A 196 0.07 7.57 28.16
CA SER A 196 1.25 7.58 29.03
C SER A 196 1.06 8.53 30.22
N GLU A 197 0.47 9.71 30.00
CA GLU A 197 0.16 10.68 31.06
C GLU A 197 -0.86 10.11 32.04
N GLU A 198 -1.93 9.46 31.56
CA GLU A 198 -2.96 8.84 32.40
C GLU A 198 -2.37 7.71 33.25
N LEU A 199 -1.54 6.84 32.65
CA LEU A 199 -0.82 5.79 33.39
C LEU A 199 0.15 6.38 34.43
N HIS A 200 0.86 7.45 34.11
CA HIS A 200 1.75 8.13 35.05
C HIS A 200 0.98 8.76 36.21
N ALA A 201 -0.15 9.41 35.94
CA ALA A 201 -1.01 10.00 36.95
C ALA A 201 -1.58 8.93 37.91
N GLU A 202 -2.12 7.84 37.35
CA GLU A 202 -2.65 6.72 38.13
C GLU A 202 -1.57 6.02 38.97
N ASN A 203 -0.38 5.79 38.40
CA ASN A 203 0.74 5.21 39.14
C ASN A 203 1.22 6.14 40.27
N THR A 204 1.25 7.45 40.04
CA THR A 204 1.63 8.44 41.07
C THR A 204 0.61 8.47 42.20
N ARG A 205 -0.68 8.40 41.87
CA ARG A 205 -1.77 8.30 42.86
C ARG A 205 -1.69 6.99 43.64
N GLY A 206 -1.54 5.85 42.98
CA GLY A 206 -1.38 4.56 43.65
C GLY A 206 -0.17 4.51 44.59
N LYS A 207 0.95 5.12 44.21
CA LYS A 207 2.12 5.26 45.08
C LYS A 207 1.85 6.12 46.31
N SER A 208 1.18 7.28 46.15
CA SER A 208 0.91 8.17 47.28
C SER A 208 -0.10 7.57 48.26
N GLU A 209 -1.14 6.91 47.74
CA GLU A 209 -2.12 6.16 48.53
C GLU A 209 -1.45 4.99 49.27
N GLY A 210 -0.59 4.22 48.59
CA GLY A 210 0.18 3.14 49.21
C GLY A 210 1.11 3.60 50.34
N ILE A 211 1.83 4.72 50.15
CA ILE A 211 2.67 5.31 51.21
C ILE A 211 1.84 5.78 52.40
N SER A 212 0.69 6.41 52.15
CA SER A 212 -0.23 6.86 53.20
C SER A 212 -0.78 5.69 54.01
N LEU A 213 -1.23 4.64 53.31
CA LEU A 213 -1.72 3.41 53.90
C LEU A 213 -0.66 2.72 54.75
N ALA A 214 0.57 2.57 54.24
CA ALA A 214 1.68 1.98 55.00
C ALA A 214 1.98 2.79 56.27
N LYS A 215 2.05 4.12 56.19
CA LYS A 215 2.22 4.98 57.37
C LYS A 215 1.10 4.80 58.40
N GLN A 216 -0.13 4.65 57.95
CA GLN A 216 -1.28 4.41 58.84
C GLN A 216 -1.19 3.03 59.52
N VAL A 217 -0.84 1.99 58.77
CA VAL A 217 -0.62 0.62 59.28
C VAL A 217 0.49 0.62 60.33
N PHE A 218 1.66 1.20 60.04
CA PHE A 218 2.77 1.30 61.01
C PHE A 218 2.38 2.07 62.27
N LYS A 219 1.62 3.17 62.13
CA LYS A 219 1.15 3.97 63.28
C LYS A 219 0.21 3.17 64.18
N LEU A 220 -0.73 2.44 63.61
CA LEU A 220 -1.66 1.60 64.39
C LEU A 220 -0.95 0.42 65.04
N SER A 221 0.02 -0.19 64.35
CA SER A 221 0.87 -1.24 64.91
C SER A 221 1.69 -0.75 66.11
N ALA A 222 2.32 0.43 66.01
CA ALA A 222 3.06 1.06 67.12
C ALA A 222 2.17 1.42 68.33
N GLN A 223 0.86 1.60 68.11
CA GLN A 223 -0.13 1.82 69.17
C GLN A 223 -0.61 0.52 69.83
N GLY A 224 -0.11 -0.65 69.41
CA GLY A 224 -0.42 -1.96 69.98
C GLY A 224 -1.68 -2.62 69.44
N PHE A 225 -2.25 -2.13 68.33
CA PHE A 225 -3.37 -2.81 67.68
C PHE A 225 -2.94 -4.13 67.06
N GLN A 226 -3.77 -5.17 67.20
CA GLN A 226 -3.55 -6.46 66.54
C GLN A 226 -3.74 -6.35 65.02
N PRO A 227 -2.99 -7.10 64.19
CA PRO A 227 -3.09 -7.02 62.72
C PRO A 227 -4.51 -7.15 62.16
N THR A 228 -5.36 -7.98 62.78
CA THR A 228 -6.77 -8.13 62.42
C THR A 228 -7.58 -6.85 62.61
N ALA A 229 -7.34 -6.12 63.70
CA ALA A 229 -8.00 -4.84 63.97
C ALA A 229 -7.45 -3.70 63.08
N ILE A 230 -6.19 -3.80 62.63
CA ILE A 230 -5.60 -2.87 61.66
C ILE A 230 -6.24 -3.08 60.28
N ALA A 231 -6.39 -4.34 59.85
CA ALA A 231 -7.03 -4.71 58.60
C ALA A 231 -8.45 -4.13 58.49
N GLU A 232 -9.26 -4.25 59.55
CA GLU A 232 -10.59 -3.65 59.62
C GLU A 232 -10.55 -2.11 59.58
N LYS A 233 -9.63 -1.46 60.30
CA LYS A 233 -9.52 0.01 60.37
C LYS A 233 -8.98 0.65 59.09
N CYS A 234 -8.11 -0.05 58.37
CA CYS A 234 -7.53 0.40 57.11
C CYS A 234 -8.32 -0.11 55.89
N ASN A 235 -9.36 -0.93 56.10
CA ASN A 235 -10.19 -1.54 55.06
C ASN A 235 -9.36 -2.28 54.00
N ILE A 236 -8.40 -3.08 54.46
CA ILE A 236 -7.51 -3.90 53.63
C ILE A 236 -7.45 -5.33 54.17
N SER A 237 -6.93 -6.29 53.41
CA SER A 237 -6.86 -7.68 53.86
C SER A 237 -5.82 -7.86 54.98
N LEU A 238 -6.00 -8.87 55.82
CA LEU A 238 -5.03 -9.26 56.84
C LEU A 238 -3.67 -9.62 56.22
N GLU A 239 -3.68 -10.24 55.04
CA GLU A 239 -2.49 -10.58 54.27
C GLU A 239 -1.71 -9.32 53.87
N GLN A 240 -2.39 -8.29 53.34
CA GLN A 240 -1.79 -7.00 53.00
C GLN A 240 -1.22 -6.27 54.22
N VAL A 241 -1.88 -6.37 55.39
CA VAL A 241 -1.35 -5.81 56.64
C VAL A 241 -0.06 -6.50 57.05
N ASN A 242 -0.01 -7.83 56.95
CA ASN A 242 1.18 -8.59 57.31
C ASN A 242 2.34 -8.31 56.34
N GLU A 243 2.08 -8.25 55.02
CA GLU A 243 3.09 -7.88 54.02
C GLU A 243 3.68 -6.48 54.26
N ILE A 244 2.87 -5.52 54.73
CA ILE A 244 3.35 -4.16 55.04
C ILE A 244 4.18 -4.14 56.34
N LEU A 245 3.95 -5.06 57.27
CA LEU A 245 4.60 -5.11 58.58
C LEU A 245 5.83 -6.04 58.65
N GLU A 246 6.04 -6.89 57.65
CA GLU A 246 7.29 -7.66 57.45
C GLU A 246 8.49 -6.76 57.12
#